data_AF-A0A7L3DL18-F1
#
_entry.id   AF-A0A7L3DL18-F1
#
_cell.length_a   1.000
_cell.length_b   1.000
_cell.length_c   1.000
_cell.angle_alpha   90.00
_cell.angle_beta   90.00
_cell.angle_gamma   90.00
#
_symmetry.space_group_name_H-M   'P 1'
#
loop_
_entity.id
_entity.type
_entity.pdbx_description
1 polymer ?
#
loop_
_entity_poly.entity_id
_entity_poly.type
_entity_poly.pdbx_seq_one_letter_code
_entity_poly.pdbx_strand_id
1 'polypeptide(L)'
;MGGSESSQSGRKVSFGLDERQQVRVLQGIRLSEDVVNRMKESPQGKRDNQRSPYSSSGTAPSSPAAEGKAKSPTGTSADHLLSVCVWCSYRYEQEQALVQEELLRLAKREREAASEALNTALQRERNNTNEERQRAAQL
;
A
#
# COMPACT_ATOMS: atom_id res chain seq x y z
N MET A 1 -30.29 4.69 -42.54
CA MET A 1 -29.64 4.71 -41.21
C MET A 1 -29.15 3.30 -40.94
N GLY A 2 -27.86 3.05 -41.21
CA GLY A 2 -27.28 1.70 -41.27
C GLY A 2 -26.36 1.41 -40.08
N GLY A 3 -26.32 0.14 -39.70
CA GLY A 3 -25.23 -0.48 -38.95
C GLY A 3 -25.41 -0.53 -37.44
N SER A 4 -26.25 -1.45 -36.94
CA SER A 4 -26.09 -2.00 -35.58
C SER A 4 -25.75 -3.48 -35.67
N GLU A 5 -24.66 -3.79 -36.38
CA GLU A 5 -23.99 -5.08 -36.32
C GLU A 5 -22.75 -4.95 -35.43
N SER A 6 -22.96 -5.01 -34.12
CA SER A 6 -21.90 -5.40 -33.20
C SER A 6 -22.49 -6.09 -31.98
N SER A 7 -23.38 -7.05 -32.23
CA SER A 7 -23.81 -8.04 -31.24
C SER A 7 -23.07 -9.35 -31.48
N GLN A 8 -21.73 -9.31 -31.50
CA GLN A 8 -20.93 -10.54 -31.51
C GLN A 8 -19.82 -10.49 -30.46
N SER A 9 -20.21 -10.20 -29.23
CA SER A 9 -19.45 -10.63 -28.05
C SER A 9 -20.40 -10.50 -26.86
N GLY A 10 -20.63 -11.58 -26.12
CA GLY A 10 -21.48 -11.59 -24.90
C GLY A 10 -20.91 -10.77 -23.73
N ARG A 11 -20.14 -9.72 -24.02
CA ARG A 11 -19.51 -8.80 -23.08
C ARG A 11 -20.47 -7.64 -22.87
N LYS A 12 -21.07 -7.56 -21.68
CA LYS A 12 -21.89 -6.40 -21.27
C LYS A 12 -20.94 -5.25 -20.91
N VAL A 13 -21.08 -4.13 -21.61
CA VAL A 13 -20.36 -2.89 -21.34
C VAL A 13 -21.38 -1.82 -21.00
N SER A 14 -21.10 -1.04 -19.95
CA SER A 14 -21.99 0.05 -19.53
C SER A 14 -21.61 1.32 -20.28
N PHE A 15 -22.60 1.99 -20.85
CA PHE A 15 -22.45 3.28 -21.52
C PHE A 15 -23.01 4.40 -20.63
N GLY A 16 -22.36 5.57 -20.64
CA GLY A 16 -22.79 6.76 -19.92
C GLY A 16 -22.43 8.04 -20.67
N LEU A 17 -23.00 9.18 -20.28
CA LEU A 17 -22.70 10.48 -20.89
C LEU A 17 -21.59 11.20 -20.11
N ASP A 18 -20.71 11.90 -20.83
CA ASP A 18 -19.70 12.79 -20.23
C ASP A 18 -20.22 14.23 -20.05
N GLU A 19 -19.35 15.13 -19.57
CA GLU A 19 -19.62 16.56 -19.37
C GLU A 19 -20.03 17.31 -20.66
N ARG A 20 -19.73 16.73 -21.83
CA ARG A 20 -20.05 17.26 -23.16
C ARG A 20 -21.24 16.55 -23.78
N GLN A 21 -21.99 15.78 -22.99
CA GLN A 21 -23.13 14.96 -23.41
C GLN A 21 -22.79 13.91 -24.49
N GLN A 22 -21.54 13.46 -24.53
CA GLN A 22 -21.07 12.41 -25.44
C GLN A 22 -21.11 11.04 -24.78
N VAL A 23 -21.53 10.02 -25.54
CA VAL A 23 -21.53 8.62 -25.08
C VAL A 23 -20.10 8.14 -24.88
N ARG A 24 -19.77 7.73 -23.66
CA ARG A 24 -18.52 7.09 -23.30
C ARG A 24 -18.79 5.75 -22.64
N VAL A 25 -17.79 4.87 -22.73
CA VAL A 25 -17.78 3.64 -21.95
C VAL A 25 -17.50 4.00 -20.50
N LEU A 26 -18.44 3.67 -19.60
CA LEU A 26 -18.22 3.81 -18.18
C LEU A 26 -17.18 2.77 -17.73
N GLN A 27 -16.29 3.17 -16.82
CA GLN A 27 -15.16 2.36 -16.38
C GLN A 27 -15.64 1.00 -15.84
N GLY A 28 -15.50 -0.05 -16.66
CA GLY A 28 -15.68 -1.44 -16.26
C GLY A 28 -14.34 -2.08 -15.95
N ILE A 29 -14.33 -3.06 -15.05
CA ILE A 29 -13.13 -3.87 -14.79
C ILE A 29 -12.98 -4.87 -15.94
N ARG A 30 -11.86 -4.77 -16.66
CA ARG A 30 -11.48 -5.79 -17.66
C ARG A 30 -10.91 -6.99 -16.93
N LEU A 31 -11.59 -8.13 -17.02
CA LEU A 31 -11.04 -9.39 -16.52
C LEU A 31 -9.84 -9.81 -17.38
N SER A 32 -8.84 -10.45 -16.78
CA SER A 32 -7.75 -11.07 -17.53
C SER A 32 -8.26 -12.28 -18.32
N GLU A 33 -7.57 -12.60 -19.41
CA GLU A 33 -7.94 -13.74 -20.28
C GLU A 33 -8.06 -15.04 -19.47
N ASP A 34 -7.19 -15.24 -18.48
CA ASP A 34 -7.24 -16.41 -17.58
C ASP A 34 -8.53 -16.48 -16.75
N VAL A 35 -9.00 -15.35 -16.22
CA VAL A 35 -10.25 -15.29 -15.45
C VAL A 35 -11.44 -15.56 -16.36
N VAL A 36 -11.40 -15.04 -17.60
CA VAL A 36 -12.42 -15.27 -18.62
C VAL A 36 -12.46 -16.74 -19.04
N ASN A 37 -11.31 -17.38 -19.25
CA ASN A 37 -11.22 -18.79 -19.63
C ASN A 37 -11.74 -19.71 -18.53
N ARG A 38 -11.36 -19.49 -17.26
CA ARG A 38 -11.92 -20.27 -16.14
C ARG A 38 -13.44 -20.15 -16.01
N MET A 39 -14.00 -18.97 -16.28
CA MET A 39 -15.45 -18.78 -16.26
C MET A 39 -16.15 -19.48 -17.43
N LYS A 40 -15.51 -19.48 -18.60
CA LYS A 40 -15.97 -20.23 -19.78
C LYS A 40 -15.90 -21.74 -19.56
N GLU A 41 -14.88 -22.21 -18.84
CA GLU A 41 -14.63 -23.61 -18.50
C GLU A 41 -15.40 -24.10 -17.27
N SER A 42 -16.59 -23.53 -17.01
CA SER A 42 -17.47 -24.03 -15.94
C SER A 42 -17.60 -25.56 -16.03
N PRO A 43 -17.46 -26.33 -14.92
CA PRO A 43 -17.27 -27.78 -14.96
C PRO A 43 -18.58 -28.50 -15.26
N GLN A 44 -19.01 -28.45 -16.52
CA GLN A 44 -19.98 -29.38 -17.06
C GLN A 44 -19.25 -30.67 -17.44
N GLY A 45 -19.26 -31.61 -16.51
CA GLY A 45 -19.01 -33.02 -16.81
C GLY A 45 -17.81 -33.61 -16.10
N LYS A 46 -18.02 -34.05 -14.86
CA LYS A 46 -17.73 -35.44 -14.50
C LYS A 46 -18.87 -35.98 -13.64
N ARG A 47 -19.74 -36.74 -14.29
CA ARG A 47 -20.49 -37.79 -13.62
C ARG A 47 -19.48 -38.80 -13.08
N ASP A 48 -19.82 -39.30 -11.90
CA ASP A 48 -19.55 -40.64 -11.39
C ASP A 48 -18.26 -40.92 -10.58
N ASN A 49 -18.52 -41.63 -9.47
CA ASN A 49 -17.65 -42.53 -8.73
C ASN A 49 -16.48 -41.98 -7.88
N GLN A 50 -16.65 -41.90 -6.54
CA GLN A 50 -16.42 -43.07 -5.65
C GLN A 50 -16.47 -42.71 -4.14
N ARG A 51 -17.25 -43.54 -3.42
CA ARG A 51 -16.92 -44.18 -2.13
C ARG A 51 -16.82 -43.32 -0.86
N SER A 52 -17.93 -43.32 -0.11
CA SER A 52 -17.92 -43.28 1.36
C SER A 52 -17.38 -44.61 1.92
N PRO A 53 -16.65 -44.58 3.05
CA PRO A 53 -17.08 -45.40 4.19
C PRO A 53 -16.94 -44.71 5.57
N TYR A 54 -18.01 -44.84 6.36
CA TYR A 54 -18.03 -45.13 7.81
C TYR A 54 -17.45 -44.14 8.85
N SER A 55 -18.40 -43.49 9.52
CA SER A 55 -18.62 -43.38 10.98
C SER A 55 -17.44 -43.17 11.94
N SER A 56 -17.49 -42.05 12.69
CA SER A 56 -17.39 -42.12 14.14
C SER A 56 -18.20 -41.01 14.83
N SER A 57 -18.91 -41.41 15.87
CA SER A 57 -19.88 -40.67 16.68
C SER A 57 -19.20 -39.73 17.67
N GLY A 58 -19.80 -38.56 17.93
CA GLY A 58 -19.34 -37.63 18.97
C GLY A 58 -20.27 -36.43 19.19
N THR A 59 -21.41 -36.69 19.84
CA THR A 59 -22.11 -35.81 20.80
C THR A 59 -22.42 -34.35 20.40
N ALA A 60 -23.70 -34.09 20.10
CA ALA A 60 -24.30 -32.74 20.06
C ALA A 60 -24.57 -32.20 21.50
N PRO A 61 -24.84 -30.89 21.68
CA PRO A 61 -26.21 -30.41 21.45
C PRO A 61 -26.35 -29.03 20.75
N SER A 62 -27.33 -28.95 19.83
CA SER A 62 -28.36 -27.89 19.62
C SER A 62 -28.10 -26.51 20.27
N SER A 63 -28.25 -25.32 19.65
CA SER A 63 -29.00 -24.75 18.50
C SER A 63 -28.69 -23.22 18.46
N PRO A 64 -29.34 -22.32 17.67
CA PRO A 64 -30.04 -22.42 16.39
C PRO A 64 -29.46 -21.46 15.31
N ALA A 65 -30.01 -21.58 14.10
CA ALA A 65 -29.81 -20.72 12.95
C ALA A 65 -30.00 -19.21 13.22
N ALA A 66 -29.09 -18.39 12.69
CA ALA A 66 -29.38 -17.03 12.28
C ALA A 66 -28.44 -16.65 11.12
N GLU A 67 -28.95 -16.87 9.91
CA GLU A 67 -28.69 -16.12 8.69
C GLU A 67 -27.36 -15.37 8.59
N GLY A 68 -26.44 -15.95 7.80
CA GLY A 68 -25.35 -15.23 7.18
C GLY A 68 -25.89 -14.18 6.22
N LYS A 69 -26.15 -12.97 6.73
CA LYS A 69 -26.33 -11.78 5.91
C LYS A 69 -24.94 -11.20 5.65
N ALA A 70 -24.26 -11.75 4.65
CA ALA A 70 -23.07 -11.14 4.08
C ALA A 70 -23.41 -9.69 3.71
N LYS A 71 -22.84 -8.75 4.47
CA LYS A 71 -22.97 -7.33 4.21
C LYS A 71 -22.46 -7.07 2.79
N SER A 72 -23.36 -6.60 1.94
CA SER A 72 -23.02 -5.99 0.65
C SER A 72 -21.94 -4.91 0.85
N PRO A 73 -21.02 -4.69 -0.11
CA PRO A 73 -20.12 -3.56 -0.07
C PRO A 73 -20.95 -2.28 -0.28
N THR A 74 -21.40 -1.70 0.83
CA THR A 74 -22.04 -0.38 0.87
C THR A 74 -21.06 0.61 0.24
N GLY A 75 -21.50 1.28 -0.82
CA GLY A 75 -20.75 2.33 -1.49
C GLY A 75 -20.18 3.31 -0.48
N THR A 76 -18.92 3.67 -0.65
CA THR A 76 -18.21 4.57 0.27
C THR A 76 -18.97 5.90 0.28
N SER A 77 -19.70 6.17 1.36
CA SER A 77 -20.34 7.47 1.59
C SER A 77 -19.28 8.56 1.48
N ALA A 78 -19.63 9.69 0.87
CA ALA A 78 -18.74 10.86 0.77
C ALA A 78 -18.18 11.27 2.15
N ASP A 79 -18.95 11.07 3.23
CA ASP A 79 -18.53 11.36 4.60
C ASP A 79 -17.39 10.46 5.07
N HIS A 80 -17.38 9.19 4.64
CA HIS A 80 -16.32 8.24 4.97
C HIS A 80 -15.02 8.59 4.23
N LEU A 81 -15.12 9.03 2.97
CA LEU A 81 -13.94 9.48 2.21
C LEU A 81 -13.36 10.77 2.80
N LEU A 82 -14.20 11.72 3.22
CA LEU A 82 -13.77 12.96 3.86
C LEU A 82 -13.05 12.65 5.19
N SER A 83 -13.61 11.75 6.01
CA SER A 83 -13.01 11.30 7.26
C SER A 83 -11.63 10.66 7.06
N VAL A 84 -11.49 9.79 6.05
CA VAL A 84 -10.20 9.17 5.70
C VAL A 84 -9.20 10.20 5.20
N CYS A 85 -9.62 11.18 4.39
CA CYS A 85 -8.75 12.24 3.88
C CYS A 85 -8.21 13.12 5.03
N VAL A 86 -9.08 13.52 5.95
CA VAL A 86 -8.70 14.31 7.13
C VAL A 86 -7.71 13.54 8.00
N TRP A 87 -7.98 12.26 8.29
CA TRP A 87 -7.07 11.43 9.07
C TRP A 87 -5.71 11.24 8.40
N CYS A 88 -5.67 11.03 7.07
CA CYS A 88 -4.41 10.94 6.34
C CYS A 88 -3.62 12.25 6.38
N SER A 89 -4.30 13.40 6.32
CA SER A 89 -3.66 14.72 6.44
C SER A 89 -2.99 14.89 7.80
N TYR A 90 -3.70 14.57 8.89
CA TYR A 90 -3.13 14.66 10.24
C TYR A 90 -1.92 13.76 10.44
N ARG A 91 -1.98 12.52 9.92
CA ARG A 91 -0.82 11.61 9.96
C ARG A 91 0.35 12.16 9.18
N TYR A 92 0.11 12.68 7.98
CA TYR A 92 1.17 13.25 7.15
C TYR A 92 1.86 14.42 7.86
N GLU A 93 1.11 15.33 8.47
CA GLU A 93 1.69 16.46 9.22
C GLU A 93 2.51 15.99 10.43
N GLN A 94 2.03 14.97 11.15
CA GLN A 94 2.77 14.38 12.26
C GLN A 94 4.11 13.77 11.80
N GLU A 95 4.10 12.99 10.72
CA GLU A 95 5.31 12.40 10.15
C GLU A 95 6.28 13.49 9.66
N GLN A 96 5.77 14.57 9.06
CA GLN A 96 6.59 15.73 8.66
C GLN A 96 7.30 16.38 9.86
N ALA A 97 6.62 16.50 11.01
CA ALA A 97 7.21 17.05 12.21
C ALA A 97 8.36 16.17 12.74
N LEU A 98 8.16 14.84 12.75
CA LEU A 98 9.20 13.89 13.17
C LEU A 98 10.42 13.92 12.25
N VAL A 99 10.20 14.01 10.94
CA VAL A 99 11.29 14.13 9.96
C VAL A 99 12.10 15.42 10.19
N GLN A 100 11.42 16.54 10.43
CA GLN A 100 12.08 17.81 10.73
C GLN A 100 12.90 17.75 12.04
N GLU A 101 12.36 17.11 13.07
CA GLU A 101 13.07 16.91 14.34
C GLU A 101 14.33 16.07 14.17
N GLU A 102 14.25 14.93 13.46
CA GLU A 102 15.41 14.08 13.23
C GLU A 102 16.49 14.78 12.38
N LEU A 103 16.09 15.56 11.37
CA LEU A 103 17.03 16.38 10.59
C LEU A 103 17.74 17.41 11.47
N LEU A 104 17.00 18.12 12.33
CA LEU A 104 17.58 19.08 13.27
C LEU A 104 18.57 18.39 14.23
N ARG A 105 18.18 17.22 14.76
CA ARG A 105 19.01 16.43 15.66
C ARG A 105 20.29 15.95 14.97
N LEU A 106 20.20 15.54 13.72
CA LEU A 106 21.35 15.13 12.92
C LEU A 106 22.28 16.31 12.65
N ALA A 107 21.74 17.45 12.21
CA ALA A 107 22.52 18.66 11.95
C ALA A 107 23.26 19.16 13.20
N LYS A 108 22.62 19.06 14.38
CA LYS A 108 23.26 19.38 15.66
C LYS A 108 24.45 18.46 15.93
N ARG A 109 24.25 17.14 15.81
CA ARG A 109 25.34 16.16 16.01
C ARG A 109 26.47 16.35 15.01
N GLU A 110 26.16 16.64 13.76
CA GLU A 110 27.16 16.90 12.71
C GLU A 110 28.01 18.13 13.05
N ARG A 111 27.38 19.22 13.48
CA ARG A 111 28.09 20.42 13.94
C ARG A 111 28.99 20.14 15.14
N GLU A 112 28.48 19.39 16.12
CA GLU A 112 29.26 18.99 17.31
C GLU A 112 30.47 18.14 16.90
N ALA A 113 30.27 17.09 16.12
CA ALA A 113 31.34 16.23 15.63
C ALA A 113 32.39 17.00 14.79
N ALA A 114 31.95 17.90 13.91
CA ALA A 114 32.84 18.76 13.14
C ALA A 114 33.65 19.70 14.05
N SER A 115 33.02 20.26 15.08
CA SER A 115 33.69 21.13 16.05
C SER A 115 34.72 20.38 16.90
N GLU A 116 34.41 19.15 17.32
CA GLU A 116 35.32 18.29 18.05
C GLU A 116 36.51 17.85 17.19
N ALA A 117 36.26 17.50 15.92
CA ALA A 117 37.31 17.16 14.97
C ALA A 117 38.28 18.34 14.75
N LEU A 118 37.73 19.56 14.58
CA LEU A 118 38.52 20.78 14.46
C LEU A 118 39.37 21.05 15.71
N ASN A 119 38.76 20.98 16.89
CA ASN A 119 39.47 21.19 18.16
C ASN A 119 40.62 20.17 18.32
N THR A 120 40.32 18.90 18.03
CA THR A 120 41.33 17.83 18.09
C THR A 120 42.47 18.06 17.11
N ALA A 121 42.19 18.52 15.88
CA ALA A 121 43.21 18.85 14.89
C ALA A 121 44.10 20.03 15.36
N LEU A 122 43.48 21.09 15.88
CA LEU A 122 44.21 22.25 16.43
C LEU A 122 45.10 21.87 17.61
N GLN A 123 44.62 21.01 18.50
CA GLN A 123 45.43 20.56 19.64
C GLN A 123 46.62 19.70 19.19
N ARG A 124 46.43 18.84 18.18
CA ARG A 124 47.54 18.07 17.58
C ARG A 124 48.57 19.00 16.94
N GLU A 125 48.13 20.00 16.17
CA GLU A 125 49.03 20.97 15.55
C GLU A 125 49.84 21.75 16.60
N ARG A 126 49.18 22.22 17.66
CA ARG A 126 49.83 22.93 18.77
C ARG A 126 50.88 22.05 19.47
N ASN A 127 50.58 20.77 19.66
CA ASN A 127 51.53 19.84 20.27
C ASN A 127 52.74 19.61 19.35
N ASN A 128 52.50 19.33 18.06
CA ASN A 128 53.56 19.13 17.07
C ASN A 128 54.49 20.36 16.97
N THR A 129 53.92 21.56 16.88
CA THR A 129 54.70 22.81 16.80
C THR A 129 55.53 23.06 18.05
N ASN A 130 55.02 22.71 19.24
CA ASN A 130 55.80 22.80 20.48
C ASN A 130 56.93 21.78 20.53
N GLU A 131 56.68 20.53 20.11
CA GLU A 131 57.71 19.50 20.01
C GLU A 131 58.82 19.90 19.04
N GLU A 132 58.46 20.42 17.86
CA GLU A 132 59.43 20.92 16.87
C GLU A 132 60.27 22.07 17.44
N ARG A 133 59.66 23.02 18.14
CA ARG A 133 60.39 24.11 18.82
C ARG A 133 61.36 23.59 19.87
N GLN A 134 60.94 22.62 20.68
CA GLN A 134 61.82 22.01 21.69
C GLN A 134 62.99 21.26 21.06
N ARG A 135 62.76 20.55 19.94
CA ARG A 135 63.82 19.88 19.19
C ARG A 135 64.79 20.88 18.57
N ALA A 136 64.29 21.97 17.98
CA ALA A 136 65.12 23.02 17.39
C ALA A 136 65.97 23.76 18.43
N ALA A 137 65.47 23.94 19.66
CA ALA A 137 66.23 24.57 20.75
C ALA A 137 67.32 23.67 21.35
N GLN A 138 67.33 22.38 21.04
CA GLN A 138 68.34 21.41 21.48
C GLN A 138 69.44 21.16 20.43
N LEU A 139 69.33 21.78 19.26
CA LEU A 139 70.34 21.80 18.20
C LEU A 139 71.21 23.06 18.31
#